data_AF-A0A7X7PRQ9-F1
#
_entry.id   AF-A0A7X7PRQ9-F1
#
_cell.length_a   1.000
_cell.length_b   1.000
_cell.length_c   1.000
_cell.angle_alpha   90.00
_cell.angle_beta   90.00
_cell.angle_gamma   90.00
#
_symmetry.space_group_name_H-M   'P 1'
#
loop_
_entity.id
_entity.type
_entity.pdbx_description
1 polymer ?
#
loop_
_entity_poly.entity_id
_entity_poly.type
_entity_poly.pdbx_seq_one_letter_code
_entity_poly.pdbx_strand_id
1 'polypeptide(L)'
;ERPPSSQYDDTLIEELELSVRSYNCLKREGLEKVGDLISRTEAELLNIPNFGKKSIDEVRDRLARLGLKLRSDQEASTSVQHDNTALEELGLDADSFDCLKSVGLETVGDLISRTEAELDAIPNFGNKNIDEVRDRLARLGLKLRGE
;
A
#
# COMPACT_ATOMS: atom_id res chain seq x y z
N GLU A 1 12.62 -8.76 9.59
CA GLU A 1 11.81 -9.90 10.03
C GLU A 1 10.62 -10.05 9.10
N ARG A 2 10.26 -11.27 8.68
CA ARG A 2 9.11 -11.53 7.80
C ARG A 2 7.82 -11.35 8.64
N PRO A 3 6.78 -10.63 8.17
CA PRO A 3 5.58 -10.39 8.97
C PRO A 3 4.81 -11.70 9.21
N PRO A 4 3.96 -11.76 10.25
CA PRO A 4 3.25 -12.97 10.68
C PRO A 4 2.03 -13.25 9.79
N SER A 5 2.25 -13.52 8.50
CA SER A 5 1.22 -13.95 7.53
C SER A 5 1.23 -15.48 7.29
N SER A 6 1.91 -16.23 8.17
CA SER A 6 2.33 -17.63 8.04
C SER A 6 1.22 -18.70 8.04
N GLN A 7 -0.07 -18.35 8.02
CA GLN A 7 -1.13 -19.37 8.02
C GLN A 7 -1.27 -20.06 6.65
N TYR A 8 -1.01 -19.35 5.56
CA TYR A 8 -1.27 -19.83 4.20
C TYR A 8 -0.02 -20.26 3.45
N ASP A 9 1.17 -20.14 4.04
CA ASP A 9 2.43 -20.48 3.37
C ASP A 9 2.48 -21.94 2.92
N ASP A 10 1.82 -22.85 3.66
CA ASP A 10 1.74 -24.28 3.34
C ASP A 10 0.49 -24.68 2.55
N THR A 11 -0.42 -23.75 2.27
CA THR A 11 -1.62 -24.01 1.46
C THR A 11 -1.20 -24.30 0.02
N LEU A 12 -1.76 -25.36 -0.58
CA LEU A 12 -1.48 -25.72 -1.96
C LEU A 12 -2.22 -24.78 -2.92
N ILE A 13 -1.60 -24.48 -4.07
CA ILE A 13 -2.27 -23.69 -5.12
C ILE A 13 -3.50 -24.38 -5.72
N GLU A 14 -3.69 -25.68 -5.45
CA GLU A 14 -4.90 -26.44 -5.81
C GLU A 14 -6.13 -25.94 -5.04
N GLU A 15 -5.94 -25.52 -3.78
CA GLU A 15 -7.01 -24.98 -2.93
C GLU A 15 -7.44 -23.57 -3.37
N LEU A 16 -6.61 -22.86 -4.14
CA LEU A 16 -6.97 -21.56 -4.73
C LEU A 16 -7.95 -21.69 -5.89
N GLU A 17 -8.28 -22.90 -6.35
CA GLU A 17 -9.18 -23.15 -7.49
C GLU A 17 -8.81 -22.30 -8.74
N LEU A 18 -7.50 -22.24 -9.03
CA LEU A 18 -6.99 -21.54 -10.22
C LEU A 18 -7.41 -22.27 -11.50
N SER A 19 -7.39 -21.57 -12.64
CA SER A 19 -7.62 -22.25 -13.91
C SER A 19 -6.53 -23.29 -14.17
N VAL A 20 -6.88 -24.36 -14.87
CA VAL A 20 -5.94 -25.44 -15.23
C VAL A 20 -4.68 -24.89 -15.93
N ARG A 21 -4.82 -23.81 -16.72
CA ARG A 21 -3.69 -23.13 -17.36
C ARG A 21 -2.79 -22.44 -16.34
N SER A 22 -3.37 -21.62 -15.46
CA SER A 22 -2.61 -20.91 -14.42
C SER A 22 -1.90 -21.90 -13.49
N TYR A 23 -2.61 -22.92 -13.00
CA TYR A 23 -2.05 -24.00 -12.17
C TYR A 23 -0.87 -24.72 -12.86
N ASN A 24 -1.04 -25.14 -14.11
CA ASN A 24 0.01 -25.88 -14.83
C ASN A 24 1.25 -25.02 -15.11
N CYS A 25 1.09 -23.70 -15.32
CA CYS A 25 2.23 -22.82 -15.51
C CYS A 25 3.01 -22.63 -14.20
N LEU A 26 2.30 -22.38 -13.10
CA LEU A 26 2.90 -22.22 -11.77
C LEU A 26 3.63 -23.49 -11.33
N LYS A 27 3.00 -24.66 -11.50
CA LYS A 27 3.60 -25.95 -11.16
C LYS A 27 4.88 -26.25 -11.95
N ARG A 28 4.95 -25.84 -13.22
CA ARG A 28 6.16 -26.00 -14.05
C ARG A 28 7.33 -25.16 -13.58
N GLU A 29 7.04 -24.00 -12.99
CA GLU A 29 8.03 -23.13 -12.35
C GLU A 29 8.39 -23.57 -10.92
N GLY A 30 7.78 -24.64 -10.42
CA GLY A 30 7.97 -25.12 -9.05
C GLY A 30 7.20 -24.33 -7.99
N LEU A 31 6.19 -23.54 -8.40
CA LEU A 31 5.30 -22.82 -7.49
C LEU A 31 4.10 -23.72 -7.20
N GLU A 32 4.15 -24.47 -6.10
CA GLU A 32 3.09 -25.40 -5.71
C GLU A 32 2.30 -24.92 -4.48
N LYS A 33 2.85 -23.94 -3.75
CA LYS A 33 2.24 -23.39 -2.55
C LYS A 33 1.88 -21.91 -2.71
N VAL A 34 0.90 -21.46 -1.93
CA VAL A 34 0.53 -20.05 -1.82
C VAL A 34 1.69 -19.21 -1.31
N GLY A 35 2.50 -19.75 -0.37
CA GLY A 35 3.73 -19.11 0.11
C GLY A 35 4.71 -18.78 -1.02
N ASP A 36 4.81 -19.65 -2.02
CA ASP A 36 5.67 -19.41 -3.18
C ASP A 36 5.12 -18.26 -4.04
N LEU A 37 3.81 -18.21 -4.27
CA LEU A 37 3.17 -17.14 -5.03
C LEU A 37 3.38 -15.76 -4.39
N ILE A 38 3.13 -15.64 -3.09
CA ILE A 38 3.29 -14.36 -2.37
C ILE A 38 4.76 -13.95 -2.19
N SER A 39 5.70 -14.90 -2.29
CA SER A 39 7.13 -14.60 -2.27
C SER A 39 7.64 -13.99 -3.58
N ARG A 40 6.89 -14.22 -4.68
CA ARG A 40 7.19 -13.75 -6.03
C ARG A 40 6.49 -12.44 -6.34
N THR A 41 7.07 -11.68 -7.26
CA THR A 41 6.46 -10.43 -7.72
C THR A 41 5.57 -10.65 -8.94
N GLU A 42 4.64 -9.74 -9.16
CA GLU A 42 3.79 -9.77 -10.36
C GLU A 42 4.63 -9.79 -11.66
N ALA A 43 5.73 -9.03 -11.67
CA ALA A 43 6.67 -9.01 -12.78
C ALA A 43 7.38 -10.34 -12.99
N GLU A 44 7.76 -11.04 -11.91
CA GLU A 44 8.33 -12.38 -12.00
C GLU A 44 7.33 -13.40 -12.54
N LEU A 45 6.06 -13.31 -12.11
CA LEU A 45 5.01 -14.18 -12.63
C LEU A 45 4.71 -13.88 -14.11
N LEU A 46 4.75 -12.61 -14.56
CA LEU A 46 4.62 -12.23 -15.97
C LEU A 46 5.71 -12.82 -16.87
N ASN A 47 6.90 -13.05 -16.32
CA ASN A 47 8.01 -13.63 -17.07
C ASN A 47 7.86 -15.14 -17.30
N ILE A 48 6.91 -15.80 -16.63
CA ILE A 48 6.67 -17.23 -16.79
C ILE A 48 6.11 -17.51 -18.21
N PRO A 49 6.68 -18.47 -18.95
CA PRO A 49 6.22 -18.79 -20.29
C PRO A 49 4.77 -19.30 -20.28
N ASN A 50 3.93 -18.68 -21.11
CA ASN A 50 2.47 -18.91 -21.18
C ASN A 50 1.67 -18.40 -19.96
N PHE A 51 2.28 -17.60 -19.10
CA PHE A 51 1.59 -16.88 -18.04
C PHE A 51 1.23 -15.48 -18.54
N GLY A 52 -0.08 -15.24 -18.72
CA GLY A 52 -0.58 -13.96 -19.20
C GLY A 52 -1.21 -13.13 -18.09
N LYS A 53 -1.53 -11.88 -18.40
CA LYS A 53 -2.23 -10.96 -17.50
C LYS A 53 -3.49 -11.57 -16.86
N LYS A 54 -4.28 -12.34 -17.63
CA LYS A 54 -5.45 -13.06 -17.09
C LYS A 54 -5.11 -14.07 -15.99
N SER A 55 -4.00 -14.80 -16.13
CA SER A 55 -3.57 -15.77 -15.12
C SER A 55 -3.08 -15.10 -13.84
N ILE A 56 -2.47 -13.91 -13.98
CA ILE A 56 -2.09 -13.08 -12.83
C ILE A 56 -3.32 -12.51 -12.14
N ASP A 57 -4.26 -11.95 -12.91
CA ASP A 57 -5.51 -11.42 -12.35
C ASP A 57 -6.25 -12.52 -11.57
N GLU A 58 -6.31 -13.75 -12.11
CA GLU A 58 -6.84 -14.92 -11.39
C GLU A 58 -6.12 -15.16 -10.07
N VAL A 59 -4.78 -15.26 -10.09
CA VAL A 59 -3.98 -15.48 -8.87
C VAL A 59 -4.22 -14.38 -7.85
N ARG A 60 -4.19 -13.12 -8.29
CA ARG A 60 -4.38 -11.94 -7.44
C ARG A 60 -5.76 -11.94 -6.81
N ASP A 61 -6.80 -12.23 -7.57
CA ASP A 61 -8.17 -12.30 -7.06
C ASP A 61 -8.34 -13.43 -6.04
N ARG A 62 -7.67 -14.58 -6.23
CA ARG A 62 -7.71 -15.68 -5.26
C ARG A 62 -6.94 -15.35 -3.98
N LEU A 63 -5.77 -14.74 -4.11
CA LEU A 63 -5.01 -14.25 -2.96
C LEU A 63 -5.79 -13.17 -2.19
N ALA A 64 -6.42 -12.23 -2.89
CA ALA A 64 -7.21 -11.16 -2.27
C ALA A 64 -8.38 -11.70 -1.44
N ARG A 65 -9.01 -12.81 -1.85
CA ARG A 65 -10.06 -13.50 -1.05
C ARG A 65 -9.55 -14.06 0.28
N LEU A 66 -8.27 -14.39 0.34
CA LEU A 66 -7.59 -14.84 1.56
C LEU A 66 -7.00 -13.67 2.36
N GLY A 67 -7.21 -12.42 1.92
CA GLY A 67 -6.57 -11.24 2.50
C GLY A 67 -5.07 -11.15 2.19
N LEU A 68 -4.60 -11.91 1.22
CA LEU A 68 -3.20 -11.95 0.77
C LEU A 68 -3.03 -11.12 -0.50
N LYS A 69 -1.79 -10.74 -0.78
CA LYS A 69 -1.41 -10.03 -2.00
C LYS A 69 -0.07 -10.53 -2.51
N LEU A 70 0.11 -10.46 -3.82
CA LEU A 70 1.42 -10.68 -4.44
C LEU A 70 2.36 -9.59 -4.00
N ARG A 71 3.64 -9.92 -3.93
CA ARG A 71 4.67 -8.93 -3.64
C ARG A 71 4.70 -7.92 -4.78
N SER A 72 4.25 -6.70 -4.52
CA SER A 72 4.48 -5.62 -5.49
C SER A 72 5.92 -5.13 -5.35
N ASP A 73 6.54 -4.72 -6.46
CA ASP A 73 7.87 -4.09 -6.43
C ASP A 73 7.89 -2.78 -5.59
N GLN A 74 6.71 -2.30 -5.15
CA GLN A 74 6.48 -1.08 -4.38
C GLN A 74 6.04 -1.36 -2.93
N GLU A 75 6.01 -2.63 -2.49
CA GLU A 75 5.45 -3.03 -1.19
C GLU A 75 6.37 -2.84 0.02
N ALA A 76 7.19 -1.79 -0.02
CA ALA A 76 7.83 -1.23 1.17
C ALA A 76 6.97 -0.14 1.85
N SER A 77 5.87 0.31 1.22
CA SER A 77 4.98 1.33 1.76
C SER A 77 3.57 0.77 1.94
N THR A 78 3.18 0.60 3.19
CA THR A 78 1.86 0.15 3.67
C THR A 78 0.73 1.03 3.16
N SER A 79 -0.06 0.56 2.20
CA SER A 79 -1.38 1.14 1.89
C SER A 79 -2.41 0.67 2.92
N VAL A 80 -2.54 1.41 4.01
CA VAL A 80 -3.87 1.80 4.48
C VAL A 80 -4.18 3.08 3.71
N GLN A 81 -5.24 3.08 2.90
CA GLN A 81 -5.68 4.28 2.19
C GLN A 81 -6.18 5.30 3.23
N HIS A 82 -5.28 6.12 3.75
CA HIS A 82 -5.58 7.23 4.64
C HIS A 82 -6.07 8.46 3.88
N ASP A 83 -6.15 8.39 2.54
CA ASP A 83 -6.45 9.53 1.67
C ASP A 83 -7.76 10.25 2.04
N ASN A 84 -8.75 9.53 2.59
CA ASN A 84 -10.04 10.09 3.01
C ASN A 84 -10.15 10.32 4.54
N THR A 85 -9.08 10.09 5.30
CA THR A 85 -9.08 10.32 6.75
C THR A 85 -9.16 11.83 7.01
N ALA A 86 -10.08 12.25 7.88
CA ALA A 86 -10.23 13.66 8.26
C ALA A 86 -9.00 14.13 9.04
N LEU A 87 -8.54 15.36 8.79
CA LEU A 87 -7.40 15.94 9.51
C LEU A 87 -7.62 16.06 11.03
N GLU A 88 -8.88 16.11 11.47
CA GLU A 88 -9.25 16.12 12.89
C GLU A 88 -8.76 14.85 13.61
N GLU A 89 -8.71 13.71 12.91
CA GLU A 89 -8.24 12.44 13.47
C GLU A 89 -6.71 12.40 13.66
N LEU A 90 -5.95 13.31 13.03
CA LEU A 90 -4.51 13.42 13.23
C LEU A 90 -4.12 14.02 14.59
N GLY A 91 -5.06 14.66 15.30
CA GLY A 91 -4.79 15.30 16.58
C GLY A 91 -3.73 16.40 16.47
N LEU A 92 -3.86 17.24 15.43
CA LEU A 92 -3.08 18.47 15.26
C LEU A 92 -3.59 19.54 16.24
N ASP A 93 -2.73 20.50 16.60
CA ASP A 93 -3.17 21.68 17.33
C ASP A 93 -4.19 22.51 16.52
N ALA A 94 -5.04 23.26 17.24
CA ALA A 94 -6.14 24.02 16.64
C ALA A 94 -5.62 25.04 15.62
N ASP A 95 -4.45 25.65 15.90
CA ASP A 95 -3.82 26.63 15.01
C ASP A 95 -3.39 25.98 13.68
N SER A 96 -2.74 24.81 13.71
CA SER A 96 -2.36 24.07 12.50
C SER A 96 -3.59 23.59 11.74
N PHE A 97 -4.61 23.09 12.45
CA PHE A 97 -5.85 22.63 11.84
C PHE A 97 -6.60 23.77 11.13
N ASP A 98 -6.76 24.93 11.79
CA ASP A 98 -7.45 26.09 11.22
C ASP A 98 -6.68 26.66 10.02
N CYS A 99 -5.34 26.67 10.05
CA CYS A 99 -4.54 27.10 8.92
C CYS A 99 -4.72 26.17 7.70
N LEU A 100 -4.66 24.84 7.90
CA LEU A 100 -4.86 23.87 6.82
C LEU A 100 -6.28 23.98 6.23
N LYS A 101 -7.28 24.13 7.09
CA LYS A 101 -8.68 24.30 6.68
C LYS A 101 -8.90 25.62 5.94
N SER A 102 -8.20 26.70 6.30
CA SER A 102 -8.29 27.99 5.60
C SER A 102 -7.87 27.93 4.13
N VAL A 103 -7.02 26.95 3.79
CA VAL A 103 -6.53 26.69 2.43
C VAL A 103 -7.39 25.62 1.71
N GLY A 104 -8.37 25.04 2.41
CA GLY A 104 -9.26 24.00 1.89
C GLY A 104 -8.66 22.59 1.98
N LEU A 105 -7.69 22.35 2.86
CA LEU A 105 -7.18 21.01 3.15
C LEU A 105 -8.04 20.43 4.29
N GLU A 106 -8.76 19.35 4.01
CA GLU A 106 -9.67 18.72 5.00
C GLU A 106 -9.29 17.27 5.28
N THR A 107 -8.51 16.65 4.39
CA THR A 107 -8.13 15.23 4.49
C THR A 107 -6.62 15.03 4.55
N VAL A 108 -6.21 13.87 5.06
CA VAL A 108 -4.81 13.43 5.04
C VAL A 108 -4.30 13.30 3.60
N GLY A 109 -5.16 12.92 2.65
CA GLY A 109 -4.85 12.89 1.22
C GLY A 109 -4.42 14.25 0.66
N ASP A 110 -5.09 15.32 1.10
CA ASP A 110 -4.74 16.68 0.71
C ASP A 110 -3.37 17.10 1.25
N LEU A 111 -3.05 16.69 2.48
CA LEU A 111 -1.74 16.95 3.11
C LEU A 111 -0.60 16.25 2.39
N ILE A 112 -0.70 14.93 2.19
CA ILE A 112 0.37 14.14 1.55
C ILE A 112 0.60 14.53 0.09
N SER A 113 -0.38 15.18 -0.54
CA SER A 113 -0.28 15.69 -1.91
C SER A 113 0.47 17.03 -2.00
N ARG A 114 0.64 17.73 -0.88
CA ARG A 114 1.36 19.00 -0.76
C ARG A 114 2.81 18.79 -0.38
N THR A 115 3.65 19.70 -0.86
CA THR A 115 5.07 19.80 -0.51
C THR A 115 5.25 20.70 0.71
N GLU A 116 6.35 20.55 1.45
CA GLU A 116 6.68 21.43 2.58
C GLU A 116 6.70 22.91 2.19
N ALA A 117 7.23 23.23 1.00
CA ALA A 117 7.28 24.59 0.48
C ALA A 117 5.88 25.18 0.23
N GLU A 118 4.91 24.35 -0.16
CA GLU A 118 3.51 24.79 -0.30
C GLU A 118 2.84 24.99 1.07
N LEU A 119 3.21 24.21 2.07
CA LEU A 119 2.74 24.40 3.45
C LEU A 119 3.35 25.65 4.09
N ASP A 120 4.64 25.92 3.88
CA ASP A 120 5.33 27.12 4.36
C ASP A 120 4.79 28.42 3.72
N ALA A 121 4.20 28.30 2.52
CA ALA A 121 3.51 29.41 1.87
C ALA A 121 2.13 29.74 2.49
N ILE A 122 1.61 28.91 3.39
CA ILE A 122 0.31 29.13 4.03
C ILE A 122 0.44 30.27 5.05
N PRO A 123 -0.47 31.28 5.01
CA PRO A 123 -0.46 32.36 5.98
C PRO A 123 -0.59 31.86 7.42
N ASN A 124 0.29 32.33 8.31
CA ASN A 124 0.38 31.91 9.72
C ASN A 124 0.77 30.43 9.93
N PHE A 125 1.22 29.73 8.88
CA PHE A 125 1.74 28.38 8.99
C PHE A 125 3.27 28.44 9.06
N GLY A 126 3.81 28.29 10.27
CA GLY A 126 5.26 28.30 10.48
C GLY A 126 5.87 26.91 10.50
N ASN A 127 7.21 26.86 10.57
CA ASN A 127 7.99 25.62 10.70
C ASN A 127 7.49 24.69 11.83
N LYS A 128 7.05 25.26 12.96
CA LYS A 128 6.46 24.48 14.08
C LYS A 128 5.27 23.62 13.63
N ASN A 129 4.40 24.19 12.78
CA ASN A 129 3.19 23.54 12.32
C ASN A 129 3.53 22.48 11.25
N ILE A 130 4.52 22.76 10.39
CA ILE A 130 5.05 21.78 9.42
C ILE A 130 5.65 20.58 10.16
N ASP A 131 6.48 20.82 11.17
CA ASP A 131 7.09 19.77 11.98
C ASP A 131 6.03 18.92 12.69
N GLU A 132 4.98 19.54 13.22
CA GLU A 132 3.87 18.84 13.85
C GLU A 132 3.10 17.97 12.87
N VAL A 133 2.72 18.52 11.71
CA VAL A 133 2.07 17.76 10.62
C VAL A 133 2.94 16.57 10.22
N ARG A 134 4.24 16.79 10.06
CA ARG A 134 5.17 15.74 9.69
C ARG A 134 5.28 14.65 10.75
N ASP A 135 5.38 15.00 12.04
CA ASP A 135 5.40 14.03 13.13
C ASP A 135 4.10 13.20 13.15
N ARG A 136 2.95 13.83 12.91
CA ARG A 136 1.66 13.12 12.83
C ARG A 136 1.58 12.18 11.62
N LEU A 137 1.99 12.65 10.45
CA LEU A 137 2.04 11.81 9.25
C LEU A 137 3.01 10.64 9.44
N ALA A 138 4.19 10.88 10.02
CA ALA A 138 5.20 9.85 10.29
C ALA A 138 4.70 8.76 11.23
N ARG A 139 3.86 9.09 12.23
CA ARG A 139 3.19 8.10 13.11
C ARG A 139 2.27 7.16 12.34
N LEU A 140 1.69 7.63 11.24
CA LEU A 140 0.88 6.83 10.33
C LEU A 140 1.71 6.16 9.22
N GLY A 141 3.04 6.34 9.23
CA GLY A 141 3.93 5.86 8.17
C GLY A 141 3.77 6.62 6.85
N LEU A 142 3.20 7.82 6.90
CA LEU A 142 2.98 8.71 5.77
C LEU A 142 4.02 9.83 5.75
N LYS A 143 4.21 10.44 4.60
CA LYS A 143 5.13 11.56 4.38
C LYS A 143 4.51 12.59 3.44
N LEU A 144 5.00 13.82 3.53
CA LEU A 144 4.66 14.87 2.57
C LEU A 144 5.29 14.58 1.20
N ARG A 145 4.73 15.20 0.16
CA ARG A 145 5.23 15.03 -1.19
C ARG A 145 6.65 15.60 -1.31
N GLY A 146 7.61 14.75 -1.64
CA GLY A 146 9.00 15.16 -1.89
C GLY A 146 9.98 14.93 -0.72
N GLU A 147 9.52 14.37 0.40
CA GLU A 147 10.33 13.84 1.53
C GLU A 147 10.52 12.30 1.48
#